data_AF-A0A3C2BQ00-F1
#
_entry.id   AF-A0A3C2BQ00-F1
#
_cell.length_a   1.000
_cell.length_b   1.000
_cell.length_c   1.000
_cell.angle_alpha   90.00
_cell.angle_beta   90.00
_cell.angle_gamma   90.00
#
_symmetry.space_group_name_H-M   'P 1'
#
loop_
_entity.id
_entity.type
_entity.pdbx_description
1 polymer ?
#
loop_
_entity_poly.entity_id
_entity_poly.type
_entity_poly.pdbx_seq_one_letter_code
_entity_poly.pdbx_strand_id
1 'polypeptide(L)' 'FTSKSTMQVAQRLYENGYITYMRTDSSALSDEAVTAARRQASELYGPEYIPASPRVYTSKAANAQEAHEAIRPTDMSAER' A
#
# COMPACT_ATOMS: atom_id res chain seq x y z
N PHE A 1 -6.51 18.42 3.00
CA PHE A 1 -7.78 17.91 2.43
C PHE A 1 -8.78 17.65 3.55
N THR A 2 -10.08 17.91 3.34
CA THR A 2 -11.12 17.40 4.25
C THR A 2 -11.32 15.90 4.02
N SER A 3 -11.90 15.16 4.98
CA SER A 3 -12.15 13.72 4.81
C SER A 3 -12.92 13.42 3.52
N LYS A 4 -13.94 14.24 3.20
CA LYS A 4 -14.69 14.14 1.94
C LYS A 4 -13.80 14.33 0.71
N SER A 5 -12.94 15.35 0.73
CA SER A 5 -12.04 15.65 -0.39
C SER A 5 -11.00 14.54 -0.58
N THR A 6 -10.42 14.01 0.49
CA THR A 6 -9.49 12.86 0.44
C THR A 6 -10.16 11.65 -0.19
N MET A 7 -11.38 11.30 0.23
CA MET A 7 -12.10 10.15 -0.31
C MET A 7 -12.49 10.33 -1.78
N GLN A 8 -12.81 11.55 -2.22
CA GLN A 8 -13.08 11.84 -3.64
C GLN A 8 -11.83 11.64 -4.52
N VAL A 9 -10.66 12.06 -4.04
CA VAL A 9 -9.39 11.84 -4.75
C VAL A 9 -9.05 10.36 -4.77
N ALA A 10 -9.12 9.67 -3.63
CA ALA A 10 -8.84 8.24 -3.52
C ALA A 10 -9.76 7.40 -4.42
N GLN A 11 -11.05 7.74 -4.52
CA GLN A 11 -11.98 7.09 -5.43
C GLN A 11 -11.49 7.18 -6.88
N ARG A 12 -11.07 8.37 -7.35
CA ARG A 12 -10.54 8.55 -8.70
C ARG A 12 -9.24 7.78 -8.91
N LEU A 13 -8.36 7.74 -7.91
CA LEU A 13 -7.11 6.98 -8.01
C LEU A 13 -7.38 5.48 -8.14
N TYR A 14 -8.33 4.94 -7.38
CA TYR A 14 -8.75 3.55 -7.45
C TYR A 14 -9.39 3.22 -8.82
N GLU A 15 -10.33 4.03 -9.29
CA GLU A 15 -11.00 3.83 -10.58
C GLU A 15 -10.04 3.87 -11.77
N ASN A 16 -8.97 4.69 -11.68
CA ASN A 16 -7.91 4.74 -12.69
C ASN A 16 -6.81 3.69 -12.45
N GLY A 17 -6.95 2.83 -11.45
CA GLY A 17 -6.04 1.72 -11.18
C GLY A 17 -4.68 2.14 -10.62
N TYR A 18 -4.57 3.27 -9.91
CA TYR A 18 -3.33 3.73 -9.27
C TYR A 18 -3.13 3.17 -7.87
N ILE A 19 -4.22 2.95 -7.11
CA ILE A 19 -4.17 2.46 -5.73
C ILE A 19 -5.11 1.28 -5.53
N THR A 20 -4.89 0.50 -4.49
CA THR A 20 -5.83 -0.50 -3.97
C THR A 20 -7.08 0.16 -3.38
N TYR A 21 -8.08 -0.66 -3.03
CA TYR A 21 -9.36 -0.17 -2.53
C TYR A 21 -9.21 0.66 -1.25
N MET A 22 -9.71 1.89 -1.28
CA MET A 22 -9.46 2.91 -0.25
C MET A 22 -10.36 2.83 0.99
N ARG A 23 -11.36 1.93 1.02
CA ARG A 23 -12.19 1.69 2.21
C ARG A 23 -11.78 0.38 2.86
N THR A 24 -10.64 0.42 3.52
CA THR A 24 -9.99 -0.72 4.19
C THR A 24 -9.56 -0.30 5.59
N ASP A 25 -9.71 -1.21 6.54
CA ASP A 25 -9.21 -1.15 7.92
C ASP A 25 -7.96 -2.01 8.12
N SER A 26 -7.56 -2.78 7.10
CA SER A 26 -6.37 -3.61 7.11
C SER A 26 -5.09 -2.81 6.85
N SER A 27 -4.06 -3.12 7.64
CA SER A 27 -2.68 -2.67 7.40
C SER A 27 -1.83 -3.72 6.68
N ALA A 28 -2.43 -4.86 6.30
CA ALA A 28 -1.72 -5.95 5.67
C ALA A 28 -1.28 -5.58 4.26
N LEU A 29 -0.10 -6.07 3.86
CA LEU A 29 0.43 -5.95 2.51
C LEU A 29 0.68 -7.36 1.98
N SER A 30 0.48 -7.57 0.67
CA SER A 30 0.87 -8.81 0.00
C SER A 30 2.39 -8.94 -0.04
N ASP A 31 2.88 -10.17 -0.16
CA ASP A 31 4.33 -10.43 -0.23
C ASP A 31 4.96 -9.76 -1.47
N GLU A 32 4.21 -9.68 -2.58
CA GLU A 32 4.63 -8.96 -3.79
C GLU A 32 4.76 -7.46 -3.52
N ALA A 33 3.79 -6.86 -2.82
CA ALA A 33 3.80 -5.44 -2.48
C ALA A 33 4.96 -5.09 -1.55
N VAL A 34 5.23 -5.93 -0.54
CA VAL A 34 6.36 -5.78 0.37
C VAL A 34 7.69 -5.87 -0.40
N THR A 35 7.82 -6.83 -1.31
CA THR A 35 9.02 -7.00 -2.12
C THR A 35 9.24 -5.80 -3.03
N ALA A 36 8.19 -5.31 -3.69
CA ALA A 36 8.28 -4.16 -4.57
C ALA A 36 8.61 -2.86 -3.81
N ALA A 37 8.02 -2.66 -2.62
CA ALA A 37 8.33 -1.54 -1.75
C ALA A 37 9.80 -1.55 -1.29
N ARG A 38 10.33 -2.72 -0.92
CA ARG A 38 11.75 -2.87 -0.54
C ARG A 38 12.68 -2.56 -1.71
N ARG A 39 12.37 -3.04 -2.91
CA ARG A 39 13.14 -2.74 -4.13
C ARG A 39 13.14 -1.24 -4.41
N GLN A 40 11.97 -0.61 -4.46
CA GLN A 40 11.85 0.81 -4.74
C GLN A 40 12.56 1.68 -3.70
N ALA A 41 12.44 1.33 -2.41
CA ALA A 41 13.15 2.04 -1.36
C ALA A 41 14.67 1.85 -1.47
N SER A 42 15.15 0.67 -1.85
CA SER A 42 16.58 0.42 -2.07
C SER A 42 17.13 1.23 -3.23
N GLU A 43 16.36 1.38 -4.31
CA GLU A 43 16.74 2.17 -5.49
C GLU A 43 16.78 3.67 -5.20
N LEU A 44 15.84 4.17 -4.40
CA LEU A 44 15.74 5.61 -4.07
C LEU A 44 16.69 6.06 -2.96
N TYR A 45 16.92 5.21 -1.95
CA TYR A 45 17.60 5.62 -0.72
C TYR A 45 18.89 4.86 -0.44
N GLY A 46 19.14 3.74 -1.11
CA GLY A 46 20.28 2.87 -0.86
C GLY A 46 19.92 1.65 0.01
N PRO A 47 20.58 0.50 -0.21
CA PRO A 47 20.27 -0.76 0.47
C PRO A 47 20.48 -0.70 1.99
N GLU A 48 21.36 0.18 2.49
CA GLU A 48 21.67 0.34 3.90
C GLU A 48 20.49 0.89 4.73
N TYR A 49 19.52 1.52 4.07
CA TYR A 49 18.30 2.03 4.70
C TYR A 49 17.17 0.99 4.71
N ILE A 50 17.38 -0.18 4.12
CA ILE A 50 16.39 -1.24 4.05
C ILE A 50 16.57 -2.20 5.23
N PRO A 51 15.55 -2.38 6.09
CA PRO A 51 15.62 -3.36 7.16
C PRO A 51 15.95 -4.76 6.62
N ALA A 52 16.82 -5.50 7.31
CA ALA A 52 17.23 -6.83 6.86
C ALA A 52 16.02 -7.78 6.65
N SER A 53 15.09 -7.79 7.61
CA SER A 53 13.84 -8.54 7.51
C SER A 53 12.68 -7.66 7.01
N PRO A 54 11.73 -8.23 6.24
CA PRO A 54 10.49 -7.55 5.89
C PRO A 54 9.70 -7.14 7.14
N ARG A 55 9.07 -5.96 7.09
CA ARG A 55 8.15 -5.52 8.14
C ARG A 55 6.76 -6.04 7.82
N VAL A 56 6.20 -6.83 8.72
CA VAL A 56 4.85 -7.37 8.60
C VAL A 56 3.96 -6.65 9.60
N TYR A 57 2.88 -6.06 9.10
CA TYR A 57 1.89 -5.37 9.91
C TYR A 57 0.56 -6.13 9.77
N THR A 58 0.25 -6.97 10.74
CA THR A 58 -1.03 -7.67 10.79
C THR A 58 -2.05 -6.85 11.58
N SER A 59 -3.25 -6.68 11.02
CA SER A 59 -4.41 -6.27 11.82
C SER A 59 -4.87 -7.47 12.66
N LYS A 60 -5.43 -7.19 13.84
CA LYS A 60 -6.10 -8.20 14.69
C LYS A 60 -7.62 -8.02 14.56
N ALA A 61 -8.31 -8.51 13.53
CA ALA A 61 -9.76 -8.68 13.65
C ALA A 61 -10.42 -9.68 12.68
N ALA A 62 -11.69 -9.96 12.97
CA ALA A 62 -12.47 -11.16 12.68
C ALA A 62 -13.58 -10.96 11.62
N ASN A 63 -13.50 -9.89 10.83
CA ASN A 63 -14.57 -9.36 9.98
C ASN A 63 -14.14 -9.27 8.51
N ALA A 64 -15.08 -9.53 7.59
CA ALA A 64 -14.83 -9.65 6.14
C ALA A 64 -14.35 -8.36 5.46
N GLN A 65 -14.50 -7.19 6.09
CA GLN A 65 -13.99 -5.90 5.57
C GLN A 65 -12.45 -5.77 5.71
N GLU A 66 -11.83 -6.48 6.66
CA GLU A 66 -10.37 -6.55 6.79
C GLU A 66 -9.71 -7.54 5.80
N ALA A 67 -10.49 -8.25 4.97
CA ALA A 67 -9.95 -9.13 3.92
C ALA A 67 -9.28 -8.36 2.77
N HIS A 68 -9.37 -7.02 2.80
CA HIS A 68 -8.71 -6.15 1.85
C HIS A 68 -7.26 -5.85 2.28
N GLU A 69 -6.42 -5.52 1.31
CA GLU A 69 -5.06 -5.05 1.58
C GLU A 69 -5.08 -3.59 2.05
N ALA A 70 -3.97 -3.11 2.63
CA ALA A 70 -3.76 -1.70 2.90
C ALA A 70 -3.87 -0.84 1.63
N ILE A 71 -4.13 0.46 1.80
CA ILE A 71 -4.11 1.43 0.70
C ILE A 71 -2.66 1.61 0.23
N ARG A 72 -2.35 1.15 -0.98
CA ARG A 72 -1.01 1.23 -1.59
C ARG A 72 -1.08 1.43 -3.11
N PRO A 73 0.01 1.82 -3.78
CA PRO A 73 0.08 1.79 -5.22
C PRO A 73 -0.15 0.38 -5.78
N THR A 74 -0.92 0.26 -6.86
CA THR A 74 -1.09 -0.99 -7.61
C THR A 74 0.19 -1.37 -8.35
N ASP A 75 0.91 -0.36 -8.82
CA ASP A 75 2.20 -0.47 -9.49
C ASP A 75 3.24 0.33 -8.70
N MET A 76 4.28 -0.37 -8.27
CA MET A 76 5.39 0.17 -7.48
C MET A 76 6.63 0.39 -8.36
N SER A 77 6.54 0.17 -9.67
CA SER A 77 7.59 0.55 -10.61
C SER A 77 7.65 2.06 -10.75
N ALA A 78 8.88 2.59 -10.80
CA ALA A 78 9.16 4.02 -10.86
C ALA A 78 8.83 4.65 -12.23
N GLU A 79 8.30 3.89 -13.19
CA GLU A 79 8.17 4.32 -14.58
C GLU A 79 6.74 4.24 -15.09
N ARG A 80 6.24 5.40 -15.51
CA ARG A 80 5.41 5.54 -16.71
C ARG A 80 5.96 6.68 -17.55
#